data_AF-A0A0B7BUW7-F1
#
_entry.id   AF-A0A0B7BUW7-F1
#
_cell.length_a   1.000
_cell.length_b   1.000
_cell.length_c   1.000
_cell.angle_alpha   90.00
_cell.angle_beta   90.00
_cell.angle_gamma   90.00
#
_symmetry.space_group_name_H-M   'P 1'
#
loop_
_entity.id
_entity.type
_entity.pdbx_description
1 polymer ?
#
loop_
_entity_poly.entity_id
_entity_poly.type
_entity_poly.pdbx_seq_one_letter_code
_entity_poly.pdbx_strand_id
1 'polypeptide(L)'
;MVVYHWSDNFIRKRRWNYIGHTLRMDERRLPYQSLIWTPEGKRKRGRPRETLRRTITREGSTMGLVNIKDLKQIATNRETWRAMTYAPPTGPRGKTN
;
A
#
# COMPACT_ATOMS: atom_id res chain seq x y z
N MET A 1 22.46 -11.38 -8.08
CA MET A 1 21.03 -11.62 -7.74
C MET A 1 20.65 -10.65 -6.63
N VAL A 2 19.73 -9.72 -6.88
CA VAL A 2 19.31 -8.76 -5.84
C VAL A 2 18.28 -9.45 -4.95
N VAL A 3 18.71 -9.88 -3.77
CA VAL A 3 17.88 -10.54 -2.77
C VAL A 3 16.94 -9.48 -2.19
N TYR A 4 15.68 -9.44 -2.61
CA TYR A 4 14.68 -8.58 -1.97
C TYR A 4 14.30 -9.21 -0.63
N HIS A 5 14.91 -8.72 0.45
CA HIS A 5 14.55 -9.05 1.82
C HIS A 5 13.13 -8.52 2.10
N TRP A 6 12.12 -9.38 1.87
CA TRP A 6 10.70 -9.01 1.95
C TRP A 6 10.19 -8.96 3.40
N SER A 7 11.01 -9.41 4.33
CA SER A 7 10.77 -9.47 5.76
C SER A 7 11.51 -8.32 6.44
N ASP A 8 10.80 -7.50 7.20
CA ASP A 8 11.31 -6.49 8.15
C ASP A 8 11.59 -5.06 7.64
N ASN A 9 10.56 -4.43 7.06
CA ASN A 9 10.56 -2.97 6.88
C ASN A 9 9.38 -2.38 7.66
N PHE A 10 9.58 -2.12 8.95
CA PHE A 10 8.59 -1.53 9.86
C PHE A 10 7.91 -0.28 9.27
N ILE A 11 8.67 0.52 8.51
CA ILE A 11 8.18 1.71 7.83
C ILE A 11 7.17 1.34 6.73
N ARG A 12 7.46 0.31 5.93
CA ARG A 12 6.52 -0.23 4.92
C ARG A 12 5.24 -0.71 5.61
N LYS A 13 5.36 -1.53 6.67
CA LYS A 13 4.21 -2.06 7.41
C LYS A 13 3.32 -0.95 7.97
N ARG A 14 3.90 0.06 8.64
CA ARG A 14 3.16 1.24 9.13
C ARG A 14 2.49 2.01 7.99
N ARG A 15 3.17 2.20 6.87
CA ARG A 15 2.63 2.89 5.69
C ARG A 15 1.42 2.15 5.12
N TRP A 16 1.52 0.84 4.91
CA TRP A 16 0.40 0.04 4.41
C TRP A 16 -0.74 -0.05 5.43
N ASN A 17 -0.46 -0.09 6.74
CA ASN A 17 -1.53 0.05 7.73
C ASN A 17 -2.27 1.39 7.62
N TYR A 18 -1.54 2.50 7.44
CA TYR A 18 -2.13 3.82 7.23
C TYR A 18 -2.96 3.89 5.93
N ILE A 19 -2.43 3.38 4.82
CA ILE A 19 -3.14 3.36 3.53
C ILE A 19 -4.46 2.60 3.64
N GLY A 20 -4.45 1.42 4.26
CA GLY A 20 -5.66 0.64 4.45
C GLY A 20 -6.67 1.34 5.35
N HIS A 21 -6.21 2.10 6.36
CA HIS A 21 -7.10 2.92 7.19
C HIS A 21 -7.73 4.05 6.38
N THR A 22 -6.93 4.77 5.59
CA THR A 22 -7.39 5.87 4.73
C THR A 22 -8.36 5.40 3.64
N LEU A 23 -8.12 4.26 2.99
CA LEU A 23 -8.98 3.73 1.92
C LEU A 23 -10.36 3.27 2.42
N ARG A 24 -10.47 2.95 3.71
CA ARG A 24 -11.74 2.60 4.36
C ARG A 24 -12.51 3.81 4.86
N MET A 25 -11.93 5.01 4.81
CA MET A 25 -12.65 6.24 5.15
C MET A 25 -13.65 6.60 4.05
N ASP A 26 -14.62 7.44 4.41
CA ASP A 26 -15.51 8.07 3.45
C ASP A 26 -14.73 8.93 2.43
N GLU A 27 -15.23 8.95 1.19
CA GLU A 27 -14.54 9.61 0.08
C GLU A 27 -14.45 11.13 0.23
N ARG A 28 -15.33 11.73 1.03
CA ARG A 28 -15.33 13.17 1.31
C ARG A 28 -14.27 13.56 2.34
N ARG A 29 -13.63 12.59 3.02
CA ARG A 29 -12.60 12.91 4.01
C ARG A 29 -11.28 13.31 3.35
N LEU A 30 -10.66 14.34 3.90
CA LEU A 30 -9.38 14.88 3.43
C LEU A 30 -8.27 13.83 3.28
N PRO A 31 -8.08 12.85 4.18
CA PRO A 31 -7.04 11.83 4.00
C PRO A 31 -7.26 10.97 2.75
N TYR A 32 -8.52 10.60 2.46
CA TYR A 32 -8.87 9.83 1.27
C TYR A 32 -8.61 10.63 0.01
N GLN A 33 -9.10 11.88 -0.04
CA GLN A 33 -8.87 12.78 -1.17
C GLN A 33 -7.37 13.00 -1.39
N SER A 34 -6.60 13.24 -0.31
CA SER A 34 -5.14 13.43 -0.39
C SER A 34 -4.40 12.21 -0.93
N LEU A 35 -4.89 11.00 -0.65
CA LEU A 35 -4.31 9.75 -1.14
C LEU A 35 -4.55 9.56 -2.65
N ILE A 36 -5.72 9.97 -3.14
CA ILE A 36 -6.14 9.81 -4.54
C ILE A 36 -5.65 10.96 -5.42
N TRP A 37 -5.54 12.16 -4.86
CA TRP A 37 -5.31 13.37 -5.61
C TRP A 37 -4.00 13.35 -6.40
N THR A 38 -4.11 13.72 -7.68
CA THR A 38 -2.95 13.94 -8.56
C THR A 38 -2.68 15.43 -8.59
N PRO A 39 -1.56 15.92 -8.04
CA PRO A 39 -1.23 17.34 -8.16
C PRO A 39 -0.92 17.65 -9.63
N GLU A 40 -1.67 18.59 -10.20
CA GLU A 40 -1.45 19.09 -11.55
C GLU A 40 -0.30 20.10 -11.57
N GLY A 41 0.44 20.15 -12.69
CA GLY A 41 1.51 21.12 -12.91
C GLY A 41 2.94 20.63 -12.64
N LYS A 42 3.90 21.54 -12.86
CA LYS A 42 5.33 21.25 -12.80
C LYS A 42 5.85 21.33 -11.36
N ARG A 43 6.64 20.34 -10.94
CA ARG A 43 7.31 20.33 -9.64
C ARG A 43 8.32 21.48 -9.54
N LYS A 44 8.31 22.22 -8.43
CA LYS A 44 9.36 23.20 -8.08
C LYS A 44 10.70 22.49 -7.85
N ARG A 45 11.81 23.14 -8.23
CA ARG A 45 13.17 22.66 -7.91
C ARG A 45 13.34 22.55 -6.38
N GLY A 46 14.03 21.52 -5.91
CA GLY A 46 14.25 21.26 -4.48
C GLY A 46 13.20 20.37 -3.77
N ARG A 47 12.03 20.10 -4.39
CA ARG A 47 11.06 19.18 -3.79
C ARG A 47 11.53 17.72 -3.93
N PRO A 48 11.38 16.86 -2.89
CA PRO A 48 11.71 15.45 -2.99
C PRO A 48 11.03 14.77 -4.18
N ARG A 49 11.80 13.92 -4.88
CA ARG A 49 11.37 13.21 -6.09
C ARG A 49 10.30 12.14 -5.80
N GLU A 50 10.38 11.53 -4.63
CA GLU A 50 9.44 10.51 -4.17
C GLU A 50 8.19 11.14 -3.55
N THR A 51 7.02 10.60 -3.91
CA THR A 51 5.74 10.95 -3.31
C THR A 51 5.09 9.70 -2.74
N LEU A 52 4.17 9.89 -1.78
CA LEU A 52 3.40 8.79 -1.21
C LEU A 52 2.80 7.90 -2.31
N ARG A 53 2.17 8.49 -3.34
CA ARG A 53 1.63 7.76 -4.48
C ARG A 53 2.68 6.96 -5.26
N ARG A 54 3.87 7.52 -5.56
CA ARG A 54 4.93 6.79 -6.28
C ARG A 54 5.45 5.61 -5.47
N THR A 55 5.62 5.80 -4.16
CA THR A 55 5.99 4.74 -3.23
C THR A 55 4.93 3.64 -3.21
N ILE A 56 3.65 4.00 -3.12
CA ILE A 56 2.53 3.06 -3.14
C ILE A 56 2.45 2.31 -4.46
N THR A 57 2.55 3.00 -5.60
CA THR A 57 2.52 2.36 -6.91
C THR A 57 3.70 1.39 -7.07
N ARG A 58 4.91 1.79 -6.68
CA ARG A 58 6.10 0.92 -6.74
C ARG A 58 5.95 -0.30 -5.85
N GLU A 59 5.55 -0.11 -4.60
CA GLU A 59 5.35 -1.20 -3.64
C GLU A 59 4.17 -2.10 -4.04
N GLY A 60 3.04 -1.50 -4.45
CA GLY A 60 1.84 -2.18 -4.91
C GLY A 60 2.03 -2.94 -6.22
N SER A 61 2.90 -2.47 -7.12
CA SER A 61 3.25 -3.20 -8.35
C SER A 61 3.86 -4.58 -8.05
N THR A 62 4.60 -4.71 -6.95
CA THR A 62 5.12 -6.02 -6.51
C THR A 62 4.03 -6.99 -6.04
N MET A 63 2.84 -6.48 -5.75
CA MET A 63 1.66 -7.21 -5.28
C MET A 63 0.55 -7.28 -6.34
N GLY A 64 0.79 -6.78 -7.56
CA GLY A 64 -0.21 -6.66 -8.62
C GLY A 64 -1.26 -5.56 -8.40
N LEU A 65 -1.05 -4.67 -7.41
CA LEU A 65 -2.01 -3.63 -7.00
C LEU A 65 -1.59 -2.25 -7.48
N VAL A 66 -1.76 -2.02 -8.78
CA VAL A 66 -1.42 -0.75 -9.44
C VAL A 66 -2.62 0.22 -9.40
N ASN A 67 -3.83 -0.31 -9.40
CA ASN A 67 -5.08 0.46 -9.44
C ASN A 67 -5.61 0.75 -8.02
N ILE A 68 -6.04 2.00 -7.79
CA ILE A 68 -6.62 2.44 -6.52
C ILE A 68 -7.98 1.76 -6.25
N LYS A 69 -8.76 1.44 -7.29
CA LYS A 69 -10.06 0.77 -7.13
C LYS A 69 -9.90 -0.63 -6.54
N ASP A 70 -9.02 -1.43 -7.12
CA ASP A 70 -8.72 -2.79 -6.66
C ASP A 70 -8.12 -2.74 -5.25
N LEU A 71 -7.26 -1.75 -5.00
CA LEU A 71 -6.68 -1.52 -3.69
C LEU A 71 -7.73 -1.17 -2.63
N LYS A 72 -8.75 -0.37 -2.96
CA LYS A 72 -9.87 -0.05 -2.09
C LYS A 72 -10.73 -1.29 -1.81
N GLN A 73 -10.97 -2.12 -2.82
CA GLN A 73 -11.74 -3.36 -2.66
C GLN A 73 -11.02 -4.33 -1.71
N ILE A 74 -9.72 -4.56 -1.89
CA ILE A 74 -8.92 -5.42 -1.01
C ILE A 74 -8.80 -4.80 0.39
N ALA A 75 -8.62 -3.47 0.49
CA ALA A 75 -8.59 -2.80 1.79
C ALA A 75 -9.90 -3.00 2.56
N THR A 76 -11.04 -3.00 1.89
CA THR A 76 -12.35 -3.18 2.54
C THR A 76 -12.43 -4.53 3.26
N ASN A 77 -11.92 -5.60 2.65
CA ASN A 77 -11.80 -6.91 3.31
C ASN A 77 -10.57 -6.93 4.25
N ARG A 78 -10.84 -6.85 5.56
CA ARG A 78 -9.80 -6.78 6.60
C ARG A 78 -8.89 -8.01 6.67
N GLU A 79 -9.41 -9.20 6.37
CA GLU A 79 -8.63 -10.44 6.41
C GLU A 79 -7.64 -10.48 5.25
N THR A 80 -8.11 -10.19 4.03
CA THR A 80 -7.24 -10.09 2.85
C THR A 80 -6.19 -9.00 3.00
N TRP A 81 -6.57 -7.84 3.57
CA TRP A 81 -5.64 -6.76 3.86
C TRP A 81 -4.57 -7.18 4.87
N ARG A 82 -4.96 -7.84 5.96
CA ARG A 82 -4.00 -8.33 6.97
C ARG A 82 -3.05 -9.36 6.39
N ALA A 83 -3.55 -10.31 5.59
CA ALA A 83 -2.70 -11.29 4.93
C ALA A 83 -1.66 -10.61 4.03
N MET A 84 -2.05 -9.59 3.28
CA MET A 84 -1.17 -8.83 2.40
C MET A 84 -0.15 -7.96 3.15
N THR A 85 -0.55 -7.28 4.23
CA THR A 85 0.32 -6.33 4.93
C THR A 85 1.19 -6.96 6.03
N TYR A 86 0.83 -8.15 6.50
CA TYR A 86 1.54 -8.85 7.59
C TYR A 86 2.32 -10.11 7.14
N ALA A 87 2.07 -10.71 5.97
CA ALA A 87 2.74 -11.98 5.62
C ALA A 87 4.16 -11.80 5.04
N PRO A 88 5.06 -12.80 5.24
CA PRO A 88 6.17 -13.18 4.34
C PRO A 88 5.69 -14.12 3.21
N PRO A 89 6.41 -14.33 2.09
CA PRO A 89 5.93 -15.21 1.04
C PRO A 89 6.19 -16.69 1.41
N THR A 90 5.11 -17.47 1.34
CA THR A 90 5.01 -18.95 1.22
C THR A 90 5.47 -19.87 2.36
N GLY A 91 4.51 -20.66 2.87
CA GLY A 91 4.69 -21.95 3.54
C GLY A 91 3.31 -22.59 3.74
N PRO A 92 3.12 -23.90 3.51
CA PRO A 92 1.78 -24.49 3.52
C PRO A 92 1.20 -24.40 4.92
N ARG A 93 -0.06 -23.96 4.98
CA ARG A 93 -0.88 -23.97 6.18
C ARG A 93 -1.08 -25.43 6.58
N GLY A 94 -0.27 -25.92 7.51
CA GLY A 94 -0.44 -27.24 8.11
C GLY A 94 -1.87 -27.36 8.64
N LYS A 95 -2.57 -28.39 8.21
CA LYS A 95 -3.84 -28.78 8.82
C LYS A 95 -3.54 -29.19 10.25
N THR A 96 -4.16 -28.54 11.23
CA THR A 96 -4.19 -29.04 12.60
C THR A 96 -5.27 -30.10 12.71
N ASN A 97 -4.91 -31.18 13.39
CA ASN A 97 -5.68 -32.38 13.71
C ASN A 97 -7.06 -32.08 14.30
#